data_AF-A0ABD5ITM6-F1
#
_entry.id   AF-A0ABD5ITM6-F1
#
_cell.length_a   1.000
_cell.length_b   1.000
_cell.length_c   1.000
_cell.angle_alpha   90.00
_cell.angle_beta   90.00
_cell.angle_gamma   90.00
#
_symmetry.space_group_name_H-M   'P 1'
#
loop_
_entity.id
_entity.type
_entity.pdbx_description
1 polymer ?
#
loop_
_entity_poly.entity_id
_entity_poly.type
_entity_poly.pdbx_seq_one_letter_code
_entity_poly.pdbx_strand_id
1 'polypeptide(L)'
;MTQLEAGTGEKETEHHLETVTKEIEEKVETLTEEIEKETETKIRRKKRQECRKWKKLLNLIRENFLPRLATYKEQNEIFGDRNSYSKTGKDATFMCMKEDHMKNG
;
A
#
# COMPACT_ATOMS: atom_id res chain seq x y z
N MET A 1 16.89 -10.89 -21.92
CA MET A 1 15.86 -11.48 -21.04
C MET A 1 16.02 -10.79 -19.68
N THR A 2 15.34 -9.71 -19.31
CA THR A 2 14.13 -9.07 -19.83
C THR A 2 14.21 -7.64 -19.29
N GLN A 3 14.35 -6.64 -20.16
CA GLN A 3 14.18 -5.23 -19.77
C GLN A 3 12.74 -4.85 -20.13
N LEU A 4 12.10 -4.06 -19.26
CA LEU A 4 10.88 -3.28 -19.51
C LEU A 4 9.53 -4.02 -19.41
N GLU A 5 9.02 -4.25 -18.19
CA GLU A 5 7.55 -4.29 -17.93
C GLU A 5 7.15 -3.74 -16.53
N ALA A 6 8.07 -3.21 -15.72
CA ALA A 6 7.72 -2.75 -14.36
C ALA A 6 6.84 -1.48 -14.36
N GLY A 7 7.05 -0.56 -15.31
CA GLY A 7 6.40 0.76 -15.30
C GLY A 7 4.95 0.82 -15.82
N THR A 8 4.50 -0.21 -16.54
CA THR A 8 3.11 -0.31 -17.05
C THR A 8 2.20 -0.99 -16.03
N GLY A 9 2.67 -2.08 -15.41
CA GLY A 9 1.91 -2.81 -14.38
C GLY A 9 1.65 -1.99 -13.11
N GLU A 10 2.61 -1.18 -12.65
CA GLU A 10 2.44 -0.35 -11.45
C GLU A 10 1.31 0.67 -11.60
N LYS A 11 1.25 1.37 -12.74
CA LYS A 11 0.18 2.34 -13.05
C LYS A 11 -1.18 1.65 -13.18
N GLU A 12 -1.22 0.45 -13.73
CA GLU A 12 -2.42 -0.36 -13.80
C GLU A 12 -2.90 -0.78 -12.41
N THR A 13 -1.99 -1.15 -11.50
CA THR A 13 -2.35 -1.53 -10.11
C THR A 13 -2.88 -0.36 -9.29
N GLU A 14 -2.29 0.84 -9.45
CA GLU A 14 -2.77 2.06 -8.82
C GLU A 14 -4.16 2.43 -9.29
N HIS A 15 -4.35 2.48 -10.61
CA HIS A 15 -5.63 2.80 -11.20
C HIS A 15 -6.70 1.79 -10.81
N HIS A 16 -6.36 0.51 -10.78
CA HIS A 16 -7.27 -0.54 -10.32
C HIS A 16 -7.65 -0.36 -8.84
N LEU A 17 -6.67 -0.08 -7.98
CA LEU A 17 -6.94 0.17 -6.56
C LEU A 17 -7.84 1.38 -6.36
N GLU A 18 -7.59 2.47 -7.10
CA GLU A 18 -8.41 3.68 -7.05
C GLU A 18 -9.85 3.42 -7.53
N THR A 19 -10.00 2.66 -8.62
CA THR A 19 -11.33 2.26 -9.13
C THR A 19 -12.09 1.46 -8.09
N VAL A 20 -11.45 0.45 -7.48
CA VAL A 20 -12.04 -0.37 -6.43
C VAL A 20 -12.41 0.46 -5.20
N THR A 21 -11.58 1.44 -4.81
CA THR A 21 -11.94 2.34 -3.69
C THR A 21 -13.21 3.13 -3.96
N LYS A 22 -13.35 3.70 -5.17
CA LYS A 22 -14.54 4.46 -5.56
C LYS A 22 -15.80 3.59 -5.55
N GLU A 23 -15.72 2.38 -6.10
CA GLU A 23 -16.84 1.44 -6.08
C GLU A 23 -17.28 1.06 -4.65
N ILE A 24 -16.31 0.90 -3.74
CA ILE A 24 -16.62 0.58 -2.32
C ILE A 24 -17.24 1.80 -1.62
N GLU A 25 -16.77 3.02 -1.92
CA GLU A 25 -17.33 4.26 -1.38
C GLU A 25 -18.79 4.44 -1.82
N GLU A 26 -19.08 4.29 -3.12
CA GLU A 26 -20.44 4.34 -3.67
C GLU A 26 -21.35 3.27 -3.02
N LYS A 27 -20.85 2.04 -2.83
CA LYS A 27 -21.59 0.98 -2.12
C LYS A 27 -21.87 1.33 -0.66
N VAL A 28 -20.94 2.01 0.02
CA VAL A 28 -21.17 2.46 1.39
C VAL A 28 -22.22 3.55 1.44
N GLU A 29 -22.18 4.52 0.52
CA GLU A 29 -23.14 5.63 0.43
C GLU A 29 -24.56 5.14 0.15
N THR A 30 -24.73 4.32 -0.88
CA THR A 30 -26.01 3.68 -1.22
C THR A 30 -26.59 2.90 -0.04
N LEU A 31 -25.77 2.07 0.63
CA LEU A 31 -26.21 1.35 1.83
C LEU A 31 -26.60 2.28 2.97
N THR A 32 -25.91 3.42 3.15
CA THR A 32 -26.29 4.39 4.18
C THR A 32 -27.64 5.05 3.89
N GLU A 33 -27.90 5.44 2.65
CA GLU A 33 -29.21 5.98 2.25
C GLU A 33 -30.33 4.96 2.44
N GLU A 34 -30.08 3.71 2.05
CA GLU A 34 -31.04 2.63 2.23
C GLU A 34 -31.35 2.36 3.71
N ILE A 35 -30.36 2.51 4.61
CA ILE A 35 -30.54 2.38 6.05
C ILE A 35 -31.41 3.50 6.62
N GLU A 36 -31.35 4.71 6.05
CA GLU A 36 -32.15 5.87 6.47
C GLU A 36 -33.59 5.77 5.99
N LYS A 37 -33.82 5.32 4.76
CA LYS A 37 -35.15 5.12 4.16
C LYS A 37 -35.89 3.92 4.77
N GLU A 38 -35.17 2.94 5.30
CA GLU A 38 -35.74 1.71 5.85
C GLU A 38 -36.37 1.91 7.23
N THR A 39 -37.67 1.61 7.34
CA THR A 39 -38.43 1.70 8.59
C THR A 39 -38.37 0.41 9.42
N GLU A 40 -38.20 -0.75 8.76
CA GLU A 40 -38.18 -2.05 9.43
C GLU A 40 -36.85 -2.28 10.17
N THR A 41 -36.93 -2.39 11.50
CA THR A 41 -35.76 -2.46 12.38
C THR A 41 -34.85 -3.66 12.11
N LYS A 42 -35.44 -4.82 11.75
CA LYS A 42 -34.68 -6.04 11.45
C LYS A 42 -33.88 -5.92 10.16
N ILE A 43 -34.46 -5.32 9.13
CA ILE A 43 -33.81 -5.10 7.83
C ILE A 43 -32.69 -4.07 8.00
N ARG A 44 -32.98 -2.96 8.69
CA ARG A 44 -32.00 -1.91 9.01
C ARG A 44 -30.78 -2.47 9.75
N ARG A 45 -30.97 -3.40 10.69
CA ARG A 45 -29.88 -4.07 11.42
C ARG A 45 -28.98 -4.89 10.49
N LYS A 46 -29.55 -5.65 9.55
CA LYS A 46 -28.79 -6.44 8.56
C LYS A 46 -27.98 -5.53 7.62
N LYS A 47 -28.62 -4.49 7.05
CA LYS A 47 -27.93 -3.52 6.19
C LYS A 47 -26.80 -2.79 6.93
N ARG A 48 -26.99 -2.43 8.20
CA ARG A 48 -25.92 -1.85 9.05
C ARG A 48 -24.74 -2.79 9.24
N GLN A 49 -24.98 -4.10 9.39
CA GLN A 49 -23.89 -5.08 9.49
C GLN A 49 -23.11 -5.17 8.19
N GLU A 50 -23.79 -5.14 7.05
CA GLU A 50 -23.15 -5.13 5.74
C GLU A 50 -22.36 -3.85 5.49
N CYS A 51 -22.95 -2.67 5.75
CA CYS A 51 -22.27 -1.38 5.66
C CYS A 51 -20.99 -1.34 6.53
N ARG A 52 -21.00 -1.95 7.72
CA ARG A 52 -19.79 -2.09 8.56
C ARG A 52 -18.70 -2.92 7.90
N LYS A 53 -19.03 -3.97 7.14
CA LYS A 53 -18.03 -4.78 6.42
C LYS A 53 -17.36 -3.95 5.33
N TRP A 54 -18.16 -3.24 4.54
CA TRP A 54 -17.65 -2.35 3.48
C TRP A 54 -16.80 -1.21 4.04
N LYS A 55 -17.22 -0.56 5.14
CA LYS A 55 -16.42 0.46 5.83
C LYS A 55 -15.08 -0.08 6.36
N LYS A 56 -15.06 -1.32 6.88
CA LYS A 56 -13.81 -1.96 7.29
C LYS A 56 -12.86 -2.18 6.12
N LEU A 57 -13.37 -2.63 4.98
CA LEU A 57 -12.58 -2.79 3.76
C LEU A 57 -12.04 -1.44 3.27
N LEU A 58 -12.87 -0.40 3.26
CA LEU A 58 -12.46 0.95 2.89
C LEU A 58 -11.32 1.47 3.79
N ASN A 59 -11.44 1.31 5.11
CA ASN A 59 -10.39 1.71 6.04
C ASN A 59 -9.12 0.89 5.81
N LEU A 60 -9.22 -0.42 5.55
CA LEU A 60 -8.07 -1.24 5.24
C LEU A 60 -7.32 -0.72 4.00
N ILE A 61 -8.05 -0.32 2.96
CA ILE A 61 -7.44 0.26 1.75
C ILE A 61 -6.74 1.57 2.07
N ARG A 62 -7.43 2.49 2.75
CA ARG A 62 -6.91 3.82 3.07
C ARG A 62 -5.71 3.79 4.02
N GLU A 63 -5.77 2.98 5.06
CA GLU A 63 -4.76 2.96 6.14
C GLU A 63 -3.60 1.98 5.88
N ASN A 64 -3.79 0.94 5.05
CA ASN A 64 -2.74 -0.05 4.81
C ASN A 64 -2.28 -0.08 3.36
N PHE A 65 -3.19 -0.24 2.40
CA PHE A 65 -2.79 -0.48 1.02
C PHE A 65 -2.20 0.77 0.36
N LEU A 66 -2.83 1.94 0.51
CA LEU A 66 -2.30 3.20 -0.02
C LEU A 66 -0.90 3.56 0.51
N PRO A 67 -0.63 3.56 1.84
CA PRO A 67 0.72 3.86 2.32
C PRO A 67 1.73 2.79 1.91
N ARG A 68 1.34 1.51 1.89
CA ARG A 68 2.24 0.44 1.41
C ARG A 68 2.63 0.64 -0.05
N LEU A 69 1.69 1.05 -0.90
CA LEU A 69 1.96 1.35 -2.30
C LEU A 69 3.01 2.45 -2.44
N ALA A 70 2.91 3.52 -1.66
CA ALA A 70 3.93 4.57 -1.62
C ALA A 70 5.29 4.02 -1.16
N THR A 71 5.33 3.22 -0.09
CA THR A 71 6.59 2.62 0.38
C THR A 71 7.20 1.67 -0.63
N TYR A 72 6.39 0.92 -1.38
CA TYR A 72 6.89 0.01 -2.41
C TYR A 72 7.46 0.76 -3.61
N LYS A 73 6.88 1.89 -4.00
CA LYS A 73 7.46 2.77 -5.02
C LYS A 73 8.84 3.25 -4.60
N GLU A 74 8.96 3.80 -3.39
CA GLU A 74 10.24 4.24 -2.85
C GLU A 74 11.24 3.07 -2.83
N GLN A 75 10.83 1.91 -2.32
CA GLN A 75 11.68 0.71 -2.28
C GLN A 75 12.12 0.22 -3.67
N ASN A 76 11.24 0.29 -4.67
CA ASN A 76 11.57 -0.06 -6.05
C ASN A 76 12.57 0.93 -6.66
N GLU A 77 12.41 2.24 -6.41
CA GLU A 77 13.40 3.26 -6.81
C GLU A 77 14.76 3.02 -6.18
N ILE A 78 14.78 2.62 -4.91
CA ILE A 78 15.99 2.28 -4.17
C ILE A 78 16.65 1.02 -4.75
N PHE A 79 15.85 -0.01 -5.04
CA PHE A 79 16.33 -1.28 -5.57
C PHE A 79 16.90 -1.15 -6.98
N GLY A 80 16.27 -0.34 -7.83
CA GLY A 80 16.69 -0.09 -9.21
C GLY A 80 16.91 -1.40 -9.99
N ASP A 81 18.02 -1.49 -10.71
CA ASP A 81 18.38 -2.69 -11.49
C ASP A 81 19.15 -3.76 -10.70
N ARG A 82 19.34 -3.58 -9.38
CA ARG A 82 20.19 -4.47 -8.57
C ARG A 82 19.40 -5.67 -8.09
N ASN A 83 20.00 -6.86 -8.13
CA ASN A 83 19.35 -8.10 -7.68
C ASN A 83 19.43 -8.34 -6.14
N SER A 84 19.86 -7.35 -5.34
CA SER A 84 19.97 -7.51 -3.88
C SER A 84 20.07 -6.17 -3.16
N TYR A 85 19.29 -6.02 -2.07
CA TYR A 85 19.28 -4.83 -1.22
C TYR A 85 20.61 -4.56 -0.50
N SER A 86 21.45 -5.58 -0.25
CA SER A 86 22.78 -5.39 0.36
C SER A 86 23.77 -4.69 -0.58
N LYS A 87 23.51 -4.73 -1.89
CA LYS A 87 24.27 -4.01 -2.91
C LYS A 87 23.74 -2.59 -3.10
N THR A 88 22.67 -2.22 -2.39
CA THR A 88 22.02 -0.91 -2.47
C THR A 88 22.58 0.01 -1.38
N GLY A 89 23.74 0.62 -1.67
CA GLY A 89 24.40 1.54 -0.73
C GLY A 89 23.62 2.85 -0.57
N LYS A 90 22.69 2.90 0.38
CA LYS A 90 22.01 4.14 0.78
C LYS A 90 22.89 5.05 1.63
N ASP A 91 23.66 4.44 2.55
CA ASP A 91 24.64 5.10 3.42
C ASP A 91 25.75 4.09 3.74
N ALA A 92 26.49 3.64 2.72
CA ALA A 92 27.68 2.84 2.96
C ALA A 92 28.75 3.72 3.62
N THR A 93 28.67 3.90 4.95
CA THR A 93 29.78 4.33 5.79
C THR A 93 30.82 3.23 5.72
N PHE A 94 31.66 3.31 4.69
CA PHE A 94 32.82 2.47 4.55
C PHE A 94 33.64 2.62 5.84
N MET A 95 33.71 1.56 6.62
CA MET A 95 34.84 1.23 7.47
C MET A 95 35.36 2.40 8.33
N CYS A 96 34.95 2.48 9.60
CA CYS A 96 35.91 2.91 10.61
C CYS A 96 37.05 1.87 10.59
N MET A 97 38.10 2.10 9.80
CA MET A 97 39.36 1.41 9.99
C MET A 97 39.70 1.57 11.47
N LYS A 98 39.77 0.45 12.20
CA LYS A 98 40.44 0.48 13.50
C LYS A 98 41.84 1.00 13.19
N GLU A 99 42.17 2.13 13.79
CA GLU A 99 43.50 2.72 13.76
C GLU A 99 44.53 1.60 13.89
N ASP A 100 45.42 1.55 12.92
CA ASP A 100 46.45 0.54 12.79
C ASP A 100 47.21 0.42 14.12
N HIS A 101 47.09 -0.74 14.78
CA HIS A 101 47.84 -1.04 16.00
C HIS A 101 49.27 -1.55 15.69
N MET A 102 49.69 -1.58 14.42
CA MET A 102 51.08 -1.87 14.08
C MET A 102 51.96 -0.64 14.27
N LYS A 103 52.28 -0.37 15.55
CA LYS A 103 53.51 0.35 15.94
C LYS A 103 54.73 -0.47 15.52
N ASN A 104 55.01 -0.52 14.23
CA ASN A 104 56.30 -0.97 13.70
C ASN A 104 57.17 0.27 13.54
N GLY A 105 58.05 0.45 14.53
CA GLY A 105 59.04 1.52 14.63
C GLY A 105 59.62 1.52 16.04
#